data_AF-A0A8B7E241-F1
#
_entry.id   AF-A0A8B7E241-F1
#
_cell.length_a   1.000
_cell.length_b   1.000
_cell.length_c   1.000
_cell.angle_alpha   90.00
_cell.angle_beta   90.00
_cell.angle_gamma   90.00
#
_symmetry.space_group_name_H-M   'P 1'
#
loop_
_entity.id
_entity.type
_entity.pdbx_description
1 polymer ?
#
loop_
_entity_poly.entity_id
_entity_poly.type
_entity_poly.pdbx_seq_one_letter_code
_entity_poly.pdbx_strand_id
1 'polypeptide(L)'
;MCISTILSELNGNQAKGLHEIPIDNELHNDMAPLEPLRNELQHWSLKHGCTRQCVNDLLNILIRNDHKELPKDARSLLFTPRVVSTTSIHVEGKYKYFGVRQGIKNIFKHHIFNETQIKLISNVDRFPVFKSSSYQIWSILCQFGHFKPFVVALYGDVKKPIASEFLNDFAEKLQTFDSPIAICGKEYSISVFSISCDSPARSLLKGTVEHLGYHSCERCNEVGISIRNRIVFTNTQLNILPRINALASFQSLRN
;
A
#
# COMPACT_ATOMS: atom_id res chain seq x y z
N MET A 1 4.31 30.63 4.85
CA MET A 1 4.04 30.74 6.30
C MET A 1 4.61 29.49 6.94
N CYS A 2 5.59 29.65 7.84
CA CYS A 2 6.57 28.64 8.21
C CYS A 2 5.98 27.56 9.14
N ILE A 3 6.45 26.31 9.01
CA ILE A 3 6.04 25.12 9.81
C ILE A 3 6.26 25.32 11.32
N SER A 4 7.01 26.35 11.73
CA SER A 4 7.17 26.74 13.12
C SER A 4 5.89 27.24 13.82
N THR A 5 4.84 27.62 13.09
CA THR A 5 3.63 28.21 13.71
C THR A 5 2.57 27.17 14.11
N ILE A 6 2.65 25.92 13.64
CA ILE A 6 1.68 24.87 14.03
C ILE A 6 2.16 24.07 15.26
N LEU A 7 3.46 24.11 15.55
CA LEU A 7 4.06 23.35 16.66
C LEU A 7 3.95 24.02 18.04
N SER A 8 3.48 25.27 18.13
CA SER A 8 3.33 25.98 19.42
C SER A 8 1.97 25.77 20.11
N GLU A 9 0.99 25.12 19.47
CA GLU A 9 -0.35 24.91 20.06
C GLU A 9 -0.62 23.47 20.55
N LEU A 10 0.36 22.56 20.43
CA LEU A 10 0.19 21.15 20.85
C LEU A 10 1.10 20.71 22.02
N ASN A 11 1.93 21.61 22.58
CA ASN A 11 2.81 21.30 23.72
C ASN A 11 2.26 21.83 25.06
N GLY A 12 0.99 21.51 25.34
CA GLY A 12 0.34 21.77 26.61
C GLY A 12 -0.12 20.48 27.28
N ASN A 13 0.61 20.07 28.32
CA ASN A 13 0.23 19.14 29.39
C ASN A 13 0.62 17.64 29.30
N GLN A 14 1.81 17.41 29.88
CA GLN A 14 2.12 16.48 30.96
C GLN A 14 1.95 14.96 30.78
N ALA A 15 3.12 14.31 30.77
CA ALA A 15 3.37 12.91 31.06
C ALA A 15 2.94 12.51 32.49
N LYS A 16 2.36 11.30 32.63
CA LYS A 16 2.47 10.43 33.80
C LYS A 16 2.49 8.97 33.34
N GLY A 17 3.48 8.22 33.83
CA GLY A 17 3.87 6.90 33.33
C GLY A 17 3.01 5.73 33.82
N LEU A 18 3.25 4.58 33.19
CA LEU A 18 2.86 3.24 33.60
C LEU A 18 3.98 2.31 33.08
N HIS A 19 4.88 1.91 33.97
CA HIS A 19 4.93 0.59 34.63
C HIS A 19 5.37 -0.54 33.69
N GLU A 20 6.63 -0.94 33.85
CA GLU A 20 7.18 -2.19 33.33
C GLU A 20 6.37 -3.38 33.88
N ILE A 21 6.06 -4.33 33.01
CA ILE A 21 5.58 -5.67 33.36
C ILE A 21 6.54 -6.65 32.68
N PRO A 22 7.38 -7.39 33.42
CA PRO A 22 7.98 -8.61 32.91
C PRO A 22 7.01 -9.77 33.13
N ILE A 23 7.00 -10.74 32.22
CA ILE A 23 6.96 -12.20 32.50
C ILE A 23 6.85 -12.96 31.17
N ASP A 24 7.74 -13.92 31.06
CA ASP A 24 7.90 -14.99 30.08
C ASP A 24 6.61 -15.73 29.73
N ASN A 25 6.49 -16.17 28.47
CA ASN A 25 6.66 -17.59 28.12
C ASN A 25 6.23 -17.85 26.67
N GLU A 26 7.10 -18.59 26.01
CA GLU A 26 6.87 -19.45 24.84
C GLU A 26 5.43 -19.53 24.33
N LEU A 27 5.18 -18.98 23.15
CA LEU A 27 4.20 -19.56 22.24
C LEU A 27 4.82 -20.82 21.64
N HIS A 28 4.89 -21.88 22.45
CA HIS A 28 4.95 -23.24 21.96
C HIS A 28 3.66 -23.45 21.16
N ASN A 29 3.74 -23.23 19.84
CA ASN A 29 2.67 -23.59 18.94
C ASN A 29 2.76 -25.10 18.79
N ASP A 30 2.10 -25.82 19.70
CA ASP A 30 1.79 -27.24 19.57
C ASP A 30 0.83 -27.43 18.38
N MET A 31 1.38 -27.28 17.18
CA MET A 31 0.74 -27.66 15.95
C MET A 31 1.23 -29.07 15.65
N ALA A 32 0.42 -30.06 16.00
CA ALA A 32 0.61 -31.44 15.56
C ALA A 32 1.02 -31.43 14.07
N PRO A 33 1.99 -32.26 13.65
CA PRO A 33 2.50 -32.22 12.28
C PRO A 33 1.33 -32.45 11.34
N LEU A 34 0.94 -31.38 10.63
CA LEU A 34 -0.01 -31.45 9.53
C LEU A 34 0.48 -32.55 8.58
N GLU A 35 -0.38 -33.55 8.32
CA GLU A 35 -0.10 -34.75 7.53
C GLU A 35 0.86 -34.50 6.34
N PRO A 36 1.87 -35.35 6.11
CA PRO A 36 2.91 -35.15 5.07
C PRO A 36 2.32 -34.78 3.69
N LEU A 37 1.24 -35.44 3.29
CA LEU A 37 0.55 -35.22 2.02
C LEU A 37 -0.01 -33.79 1.91
N ARG A 38 -0.56 -33.22 2.98
CA ARG A 38 -1.07 -31.86 2.98
C ARG A 38 0.05 -30.86 2.69
N ASN A 39 1.20 -31.02 3.34
CA ASN A 39 2.34 -30.14 3.18
C ASN A 39 2.94 -30.25 1.77
N GLU A 40 3.01 -31.47 1.23
CA GLU A 40 3.45 -31.69 -0.15
C GLU A 40 2.52 -31.03 -1.17
N LEU A 41 1.20 -31.16 -1.01
CA LEU A 41 0.21 -30.50 -1.86
C LEU A 41 0.28 -28.98 -1.74
N GLN A 42 0.48 -28.46 -0.52
CA GLN A 42 0.68 -27.04 -0.28
C GLN A 42 1.92 -26.54 -1.04
N HIS A 43 3.06 -27.21 -0.86
CA HIS A 43 4.31 -26.85 -1.51
C HIS A 43 4.22 -26.94 -3.04
N TRP A 44 3.65 -28.03 -3.56
CA TRP A 44 3.41 -28.22 -4.98
C TRP A 44 2.58 -27.08 -5.57
N SER A 45 1.46 -26.74 -4.94
CA SER A 45 0.56 -25.70 -5.45
C SER A 45 1.23 -24.33 -5.52
N LEU A 46 2.04 -23.99 -4.52
CA LEU A 46 2.79 -22.73 -4.45
C LEU A 46 3.93 -22.71 -5.48
N LYS A 47 4.69 -23.82 -5.59
CA LYS A 47 5.81 -23.97 -6.52
C LYS A 47 5.38 -23.79 -7.98
N HIS A 48 4.21 -24.31 -8.34
CA HIS A 48 3.70 -24.28 -9.71
C HIS A 48 2.71 -23.15 -9.98
N GLY A 49 2.39 -22.31 -8.98
CA GLY A 49 1.43 -21.22 -9.14
C GLY A 49 0.04 -21.72 -9.55
N CYS A 50 -0.37 -22.88 -9.03
CA CYS A 50 -1.62 -23.51 -9.41
C CYS A 50 -2.82 -22.60 -9.08
N THR A 51 -3.79 -22.54 -10.00
CA THR A 51 -5.01 -21.77 -9.75
C THR A 51 -5.81 -22.43 -8.63
N ARG A 52 -6.59 -21.63 -7.88
CA ARG A 52 -7.45 -22.14 -6.82
C ARG A 52 -8.45 -23.18 -7.32
N GLN A 53 -8.93 -23.01 -8.54
CA GLN A 53 -9.81 -23.98 -9.20
C GLN A 53 -9.09 -25.32 -9.41
N CYS A 54 -7.89 -25.29 -10.00
CA CYS A 54 -7.08 -26.49 -10.21
C CYS A 54 -6.79 -27.24 -8.90
N VAL A 55 -6.44 -26.50 -7.84
CA VAL A 55 -6.21 -27.10 -6.52
C VAL A 55 -7.50 -27.71 -5.95
N ASN A 56 -8.65 -27.03 -6.06
CA ASN A 56 -9.93 -27.56 -5.60
C ASN A 56 -10.32 -28.83 -6.36
N ASP A 57 -10.13 -28.86 -7.69
CA ASP A 57 -10.45 -30.03 -8.51
C ASP A 57 -9.62 -31.25 -8.10
N LEU A 58 -8.31 -31.04 -7.85
CA LEU A 58 -7.42 -32.09 -7.34
C LEU A 58 -7.85 -32.55 -5.94
N LEU A 59 -8.12 -31.63 -5.01
CA LEU A 59 -8.57 -31.96 -3.66
C LEU A 59 -9.87 -32.79 -3.69
N ASN A 60 -10.81 -32.45 -4.57
CA ASN A 60 -12.04 -33.22 -4.75
C ASN A 60 -11.80 -34.63 -5.32
N ILE A 61 -10.78 -34.82 -6.16
CA ILE A 61 -10.37 -36.16 -6.62
C ILE A 61 -9.79 -36.95 -5.44
N LEU A 62 -8.87 -36.36 -4.67
CA LEU A 62 -8.21 -37.04 -3.54
C LEU A 62 -9.22 -37.43 -2.45
N ILE A 63 -10.13 -36.53 -2.09
CA ILE A 63 -11.18 -36.78 -1.09
C ILE A 63 -12.11 -37.93 -1.52
N ARG A 64 -12.39 -38.06 -2.82
CA ARG A 64 -13.16 -39.20 -3.36
C ARG A 64 -12.39 -40.52 -3.32
N ASN A 65 -11.07 -40.46 -3.27
CA ASN A 65 -10.17 -41.62 -3.15
C ASN A 65 -9.66 -41.76 -1.70
N ASP A 66 -10.56 -41.56 -0.74
CA ASP A 66 -10.38 -41.81 0.70
C ASP A 66 -9.41 -40.88 1.47
N HIS A 67 -8.91 -39.81 0.85
CA HIS A 67 -8.17 -38.75 1.56
C HIS A 67 -9.10 -37.71 2.22
N LYS A 68 -9.97 -38.17 3.13
CA LYS A 68 -11.01 -37.33 3.78
C LYS A 68 -10.44 -36.30 4.77
N GLU A 69 -9.20 -36.48 5.19
CA GLU A 69 -8.44 -35.54 6.02
C GLU A 69 -8.11 -34.23 5.29
N LEU A 70 -8.07 -34.25 3.95
CA LEU A 70 -7.75 -33.09 3.14
C LEU A 70 -8.89 -32.06 3.11
N PRO A 71 -8.57 -30.75 3.05
CA PRO A 71 -9.59 -29.73 2.95
C PRO A 71 -10.23 -29.71 1.57
N LYS A 72 -11.49 -29.28 1.48
CA LYS A 72 -12.20 -29.11 0.19
C LYS A 72 -11.85 -27.83 -0.56
N ASP A 73 -11.31 -26.82 0.13
CA ASP A 73 -10.99 -25.50 -0.45
C ASP A 73 -9.48 -25.25 -0.34
N ALA A 74 -8.88 -24.83 -1.45
CA ALA A 74 -7.49 -24.42 -1.56
C ALA A 74 -7.08 -23.36 -0.52
N ARG A 75 -7.98 -22.46 -0.11
CA ARG A 75 -7.72 -21.48 0.98
C ARG A 75 -7.41 -22.18 2.29
N SER A 76 -8.13 -23.26 2.59
CA SER A 76 -7.92 -24.05 3.80
C SER A 76 -6.67 -24.92 3.69
N LEU A 77 -6.33 -25.40 2.48
CA LEU A 77 -5.05 -26.07 2.23
C LEU A 77 -3.86 -25.12 2.46
N LEU A 78 -3.99 -23.89 1.99
CA LEU A 78 -2.94 -22.87 2.02
C LEU A 78 -2.94 -22.02 3.30
N PHE A 79 -3.75 -22.37 4.31
CA PHE A 79 -3.91 -21.59 5.55
C PHE A 79 -4.11 -20.09 5.33
N THR A 80 -4.89 -19.73 4.29
CA THR A 80 -5.09 -18.32 3.95
C THR A 80 -5.85 -17.63 5.09
N PRO A 81 -5.28 -16.58 5.73
CA PRO A 81 -5.95 -15.88 6.83
C PRO A 81 -7.31 -15.34 6.38
N ARG A 82 -8.36 -15.64 7.15
CA ARG A 82 -9.72 -15.14 6.88
C ARG A 82 -9.99 -13.77 7.51
N VAL A 83 -9.23 -13.44 8.55
CA VAL A 83 -9.30 -12.18 9.27
C VAL A 83 -7.90 -11.59 9.29
N VAL A 84 -7.80 -10.34 8.86
CA VAL A 84 -6.57 -9.54 8.93
C VAL A 84 -6.89 -8.36 9.83
N SER A 85 -5.99 -8.05 10.77
CA SER A 85 -6.13 -6.86 11.61
C SER A 85 -6.03 -5.62 10.73
N THR A 86 -7.14 -4.90 10.58
CA THR A 86 -7.22 -3.62 9.88
C THR A 86 -7.44 -2.51 10.88
N THR A 87 -6.83 -1.36 10.64
CA THR A 87 -7.15 -0.13 11.37
C THR A 87 -8.27 0.57 10.61
N SER A 88 -9.26 1.09 11.33
CA SER A 88 -10.21 2.04 10.75
C SER A 88 -9.52 3.40 10.66
N ILE A 89 -9.35 3.91 9.44
CA ILE A 89 -9.13 5.35 9.26
C ILE A 89 -10.51 6.02 9.39
N HIS A 90 -10.54 7.18 10.07
CA HIS A 90 -11.63 7.73 10.87
C HIS A 90 -13.05 7.86 10.28
N VAL A 91 -13.32 7.54 9.01
CA VAL A 91 -14.70 7.42 8.50
C VAL A 91 -14.79 6.34 7.41
N GLU A 92 -15.46 5.23 7.74
CA GLU A 92 -16.06 4.22 6.83
C GLU A 92 -15.16 3.31 5.96
N GLY A 93 -13.83 3.27 6.13
CA GLY A 93 -12.98 2.35 5.35
C GLY A 93 -12.11 1.39 6.16
N LYS A 94 -11.73 0.26 5.54
CA LYS A 94 -10.72 -0.66 6.09
C LYS A 94 -9.35 -0.28 5.58
N TYR A 95 -8.40 -0.06 6.47
CA TYR A 95 -7.04 0.28 6.11
C TYR A 95 -6.00 -0.62 6.76
N LYS A 96 -4.91 -0.87 6.02
CA LYS A 96 -3.73 -1.56 6.54
C LYS A 96 -2.46 -0.95 5.96
N TYR A 97 -1.61 -0.49 6.87
CA TYR A 97 -0.23 -0.16 6.55
C TYR A 97 0.66 -1.39 6.73
N PHE A 98 1.42 -1.74 5.70
CA PHE A 98 2.40 -2.84 5.69
C PHE A 98 3.82 -2.33 5.93
N GLY A 99 4.11 -1.10 5.52
CA GLY A 99 5.38 -0.42 5.80
C GLY A 99 6.44 -0.60 4.74
N VAL A 100 7.05 0.53 4.36
CA VAL A 100 8.11 0.58 3.36
C VAL A 100 9.34 -0.23 3.80
N ARG A 101 9.79 -0.05 5.05
CA ARG A 101 10.94 -0.78 5.61
C ARG A 101 10.71 -2.29 5.60
N GLN A 102 9.50 -2.74 5.93
CA GLN A 102 9.19 -4.17 5.95
C GLN A 102 9.18 -4.77 4.55
N GLY A 103 8.64 -4.04 3.57
CA GLY A 103 8.68 -4.43 2.16
C GLY A 103 10.11 -4.55 1.62
N ILE A 104 10.96 -3.57 1.90
CA ILE A 104 12.40 -3.62 1.56
C ILE A 104 13.06 -4.84 2.23
N LYS A 105 12.92 -5.01 3.55
CA LYS A 105 13.49 -6.15 4.27
C LYS A 105 13.05 -7.49 3.68
N ASN A 106 11.79 -7.62 3.26
CA ASN A 106 11.28 -8.84 2.65
C ASN A 106 11.92 -9.14 1.29
N ILE A 107 12.19 -8.13 0.47
CA ILE A 107 12.93 -8.31 -0.80
C ILE A 107 14.35 -8.81 -0.52
N PHE A 108 15.02 -8.24 0.47
CA PHE A 108 16.40 -8.59 0.84
C PHE A 108 16.55 -10.00 1.43
N LYS A 109 15.46 -10.65 1.86
CA LYS A 109 15.49 -12.07 2.28
C LYS A 109 15.84 -13.02 1.14
N HIS A 110 15.56 -12.64 -0.11
CA HIS A 110 15.68 -13.51 -1.28
C HIS A 110 16.56 -12.91 -2.38
N HIS A 111 16.97 -11.66 -2.22
CA HIS A 111 17.68 -10.91 -3.25
C HIS A 111 18.81 -10.08 -2.66
N ILE A 112 19.88 -9.93 -3.44
CA ILE A 112 21.00 -9.05 -3.13
C ILE A 112 20.80 -7.73 -3.89
N PHE A 113 21.08 -6.61 -3.22
CA PHE A 113 21.05 -5.28 -3.82
C PHE A 113 22.44 -4.64 -3.72
N ASN A 114 23.02 -4.31 -4.87
CA ASN A 114 24.42 -3.91 -4.94
C ASN A 114 24.65 -2.43 -4.59
N GLU A 115 23.67 -1.57 -4.82
CA GLU A 115 23.77 -0.14 -4.53
C GLU A 115 23.64 0.15 -3.03
N THR A 116 23.90 1.39 -2.62
CA THR A 116 23.71 1.90 -1.24
C THR A 116 22.52 2.84 -1.13
N GLN A 117 21.90 3.21 -2.26
CA GLN A 117 20.73 4.08 -2.30
C GLN A 117 19.53 3.34 -2.86
N ILE A 118 18.45 3.29 -2.08
CA ILE A 118 17.16 2.73 -2.49
C ILE A 118 16.28 3.87 -2.99
N LYS A 119 16.20 4.01 -4.32
CA LYS A 119 15.35 4.97 -5.02
C LYS A 119 13.97 4.37 -5.25
N LEU A 120 12.99 4.80 -4.45
CA LEU A 120 11.63 4.29 -4.51
C LEU A 120 10.81 4.93 -5.62
N ILE A 121 10.19 4.09 -6.44
CA ILE A 121 9.08 4.44 -7.32
C ILE A 121 7.81 4.01 -6.60
N SER A 122 7.01 4.98 -6.16
CA SER A 122 5.75 4.74 -5.48
C SER A 122 4.61 4.75 -6.49
N ASN A 123 3.77 3.72 -6.50
CA ASN A 123 2.59 3.66 -7.34
C ASN A 123 1.34 3.79 -6.47
N VAL A 124 0.45 4.72 -6.83
CA VAL A 124 -0.88 4.82 -6.23
C VAL A 124 -1.92 4.47 -7.27
N ASP A 125 -2.74 3.47 -6.97
CA ASP A 125 -3.72 2.91 -7.89
C ASP A 125 -5.03 2.55 -7.18
N ARG A 126 -6.09 2.44 -7.96
CA ARG A 126 -7.44 2.08 -7.56
C ARG A 126 -7.98 0.96 -8.45
N PHE A 127 -8.46 -0.12 -7.84
CA PHE A 127 -9.07 -1.21 -8.59
C PHE A 127 -10.37 -1.71 -7.94
N PRO A 128 -11.40 -2.01 -8.76
CA PRO A 128 -12.64 -2.60 -8.26
C PRO A 128 -12.39 -4.05 -7.86
N VAL A 129 -12.91 -4.45 -6.70
CA VAL A 129 -12.76 -5.85 -6.22
C VAL A 129 -13.84 -6.74 -6.82
N PHE A 130 -15.03 -6.20 -7.00
CA PHE A 130 -16.19 -6.93 -7.48
C PHE A 130 -16.80 -6.22 -8.70
N LYS A 131 -17.32 -6.99 -9.65
CA LYS A 131 -18.02 -6.43 -10.83
C LYS A 131 -19.39 -5.85 -10.47
N SER A 132 -20.01 -6.35 -9.40
CA SER A 132 -21.38 -6.03 -8.98
C SER A 132 -21.46 -5.10 -7.76
N SER A 133 -20.33 -4.56 -7.30
CA SER A 133 -20.26 -3.65 -6.16
C SER A 133 -19.39 -2.45 -6.49
N SER A 134 -19.70 -1.31 -5.89
CA SER A 134 -18.84 -0.13 -5.90
C SER A 134 -17.60 -0.28 -4.99
N TYR A 135 -17.45 -1.40 -4.29
CA TYR A 135 -16.31 -1.65 -3.42
C TYR A 135 -14.99 -1.66 -4.22
N GLN A 136 -14.07 -0.82 -3.77
CA GLN A 136 -12.81 -0.52 -4.43
C GLN A 136 -11.66 -0.59 -3.42
N ILE A 137 -10.51 -1.03 -3.91
CA ILE A 137 -9.27 -0.98 -3.15
C ILE A 137 -8.39 0.11 -3.75
N TRP A 138 -7.83 0.92 -2.86
CA TRP A 138 -6.79 1.88 -3.13
C TRP A 138 -5.48 1.34 -2.54
N SER A 139 -4.42 1.33 -3.33
CA SER A 139 -3.13 0.78 -2.91
C SER A 139 -2.01 1.80 -3.07
N ILE A 140 -1.10 1.80 -2.11
CA ILE A 140 0.24 2.35 -2.25
C ILE A 140 1.18 1.16 -2.44
N LEU A 141 1.81 1.08 -3.60
CA LEU A 141 2.87 0.13 -3.91
C LEU A 141 4.20 0.87 -3.98
N CYS A 142 5.29 0.20 -3.64
CA CYS A 142 6.63 0.71 -3.88
C CYS A 142 7.45 -0.28 -4.70
N GLN A 143 8.37 0.23 -5.49
CA GLN A 143 9.33 -0.53 -6.27
C GLN A 143 10.69 0.17 -6.20
N PHE A 144 11.78 -0.59 -6.28
CA PHE A 144 13.12 -0.07 -6.49
C PHE A 144 13.96 -1.06 -7.29
N GLY A 145 14.97 -0.55 -8.00
CA GLY A 145 15.81 -1.37 -8.88
C GLY A 145 15.00 -2.20 -9.88
N HIS A 146 15.35 -3.47 -10.02
CA HIS A 146 14.66 -4.43 -10.89
C HIS A 146 13.68 -5.34 -10.12
N PHE A 147 13.43 -5.06 -8.84
CA PHE A 147 12.55 -5.90 -8.04
C PHE A 147 11.08 -5.68 -8.38
N LYS A 148 10.25 -6.69 -8.09
CA LYS A 148 8.81 -6.57 -8.25
C LYS A 148 8.26 -5.54 -7.24
N PRO A 149 7.20 -4.80 -7.60
CA PRO A 149 6.52 -3.92 -6.65
C PRO A 149 6.02 -4.69 -5.43
N PHE A 150 6.04 -4.04 -4.28
CA PHE A 150 5.52 -4.55 -3.03
C PHE A 150 4.46 -3.62 -2.45
N VAL A 151 3.51 -4.19 -1.72
CA VAL A 151 2.42 -3.45 -1.08
C VAL A 151 2.95 -2.71 0.15
N VAL A 152 2.66 -1.40 0.23
CA VAL A 152 2.99 -0.54 1.36
C VAL A 152 1.76 -0.21 2.18
N ALA A 153 0.65 0.08 1.53
CA ALA A 153 -0.62 0.37 2.20
C ALA A 153 -1.80 -0.07 1.33
N LEU A 154 -2.89 -0.48 1.97
CA LEU A 154 -4.17 -0.76 1.33
C LEU A 154 -5.28 -0.05 2.08
N TYR A 155 -6.19 0.56 1.33
CA TYR A 155 -7.46 1.06 1.81
C TYR A 155 -8.57 0.40 0.99
N GLY A 156 -9.65 -0.03 1.63
CA GLY A 156 -10.78 -0.67 0.96
C GLY A 156 -12.11 -0.17 1.49
N ASP A 157 -12.91 0.40 0.61
CA ASP A 157 -14.27 0.86 0.88
C ASP A 157 -15.06 1.05 -0.43
N VAL A 158 -16.36 1.34 -0.35
CA VAL A 158 -17.18 1.84 -1.46
C VAL A 158 -16.84 3.29 -1.80
N LYS A 159 -16.36 4.09 -0.84
CA LYS A 159 -15.91 5.47 -1.08
C LYS A 159 -14.41 5.53 -1.38
N LYS A 160 -13.95 6.65 -1.95
CA LYS A 160 -12.53 6.94 -2.08
C LYS A 160 -11.98 7.43 -0.74
N PRO A 161 -10.73 7.13 -0.39
CA PRO A 161 -10.17 7.61 0.86
C PRO A 161 -9.98 9.13 0.83
N ILE A 162 -9.84 9.72 2.02
CA ILE A 162 -9.34 11.08 2.16
C ILE A 162 -7.82 11.03 1.93
N ALA A 163 -7.33 11.83 0.97
CA ALA A 163 -5.95 11.74 0.50
C ALA A 163 -4.91 11.98 1.61
N SER A 164 -5.13 13.00 2.45
CA SER A 164 -4.22 13.32 3.56
C SER A 164 -4.08 12.16 4.55
N GLU A 165 -5.19 11.48 4.85
CA GLU A 165 -5.21 10.37 5.81
C GLU A 165 -4.59 9.11 5.19
N PHE A 166 -4.95 8.80 3.95
CA PHE A 166 -4.43 7.62 3.24
C PHE A 166 -2.91 7.66 3.05
N LEU A 167 -2.36 8.86 2.89
CA LEU A 167 -0.93 9.07 2.71
C LEU A 167 -0.19 9.30 4.02
N ASN A 168 -0.88 9.44 5.16
CA ASN A 168 -0.26 9.92 6.40
C ASN A 168 0.87 9.00 6.88
N ASP A 169 0.56 7.71 7.10
CA ASP A 169 1.59 6.74 7.51
C ASP A 169 2.71 6.62 6.47
N PHE A 170 2.38 6.75 5.19
CA PHE A 170 3.38 6.70 4.14
C PHE A 170 4.34 7.89 4.23
N ALA A 171 3.80 9.11 4.32
CA ALA A 171 4.56 10.35 4.40
C ALA A 171 5.37 10.44 5.70
N GLU A 172 4.76 10.17 6.85
CA GLU A 172 5.44 10.19 8.16
C GLU A 172 6.61 9.21 8.18
N LYS A 173 6.41 7.97 7.73
CA LYS A 173 7.50 6.98 7.74
C LYS A 173 8.58 7.30 6.72
N LEU A 174 8.25 7.93 5.60
CA LEU A 174 9.26 8.44 4.67
C LEU A 174 10.09 9.58 5.27
N GLN A 175 9.47 10.49 6.03
CA GLN A 175 10.20 11.56 6.74
C GLN A 175 11.19 10.99 7.77
N THR A 176 10.88 9.84 8.38
CA THR A 176 11.84 9.16 9.27
C THR A 176 13.02 8.46 8.55
N PHE A 177 13.15 8.62 7.22
CA PHE A 177 14.27 8.06 6.43
C PHE A 177 15.49 8.96 6.31
N ASP A 178 15.54 10.07 7.04
CA ASP A 178 16.79 10.83 7.24
C ASP A 178 17.92 9.94 7.80
N SER A 179 17.58 8.81 8.44
CA SER A 179 18.53 7.78 8.87
C SER A 179 18.53 6.57 7.93
N PRO A 180 19.71 6.05 7.51
CA PRO A 180 19.83 4.83 6.73
C PRO A 180 19.16 3.62 7.38
N ILE A 181 18.70 2.67 6.58
CA ILE A 181 18.28 1.36 7.06
C ILE A 181 19.46 0.39 7.05
N ALA A 182 19.76 -0.21 8.20
CA ALA A 182 20.74 -1.29 8.30
C ALA A 182 20.09 -2.64 7.93
N ILE A 183 20.62 -3.30 6.91
CA ILE A 183 20.20 -4.65 6.48
C ILE A 183 21.46 -5.48 6.22
N CYS A 184 21.60 -6.62 6.92
CA CYS A 184 22.75 -7.52 6.78
C CYS A 184 24.11 -6.83 6.96
N GLY A 185 24.20 -5.88 7.90
CA GLY A 185 25.44 -5.14 8.19
C GLY A 185 25.81 -4.05 7.18
N LYS A 186 24.97 -3.82 6.15
CA LYS A 186 25.13 -2.72 5.19
C LYS A 186 24.02 -1.68 5.39
N GLU A 187 24.40 -0.42 5.27
CA GLU A 187 23.47 0.71 5.38
C GLU A 187 22.97 1.14 4.00
N TYR A 188 21.68 1.45 3.93
CA TYR A 188 21.02 1.91 2.72
C TYR A 188 20.26 3.20 2.99
N SER A 189 20.55 4.26 2.23
CA SER A 189 19.72 5.46 2.23
C SER A 189 18.46 5.21 1.40
N ILE A 190 17.32 5.78 1.82
CA ILE A 190 16.04 5.59 1.13
C ILE A 190 15.56 6.97 0.66
N SER A 191 15.20 7.09 -0.61
CA SER A 191 14.58 8.31 -1.14
C SER A 191 13.41 7.98 -2.06
N VAL A 192 12.46 8.91 -2.19
CA VAL A 192 11.38 8.81 -3.18
C VAL A 192 11.87 9.40 -4.49
N PHE A 193 12.07 8.56 -5.49
CA PHE A 193 12.45 9.00 -6.84
C PHE A 193 11.26 9.53 -7.62
N SER A 194 10.12 8.83 -7.58
CA SER A 194 8.92 9.26 -8.29
C SER A 194 7.65 8.68 -7.70
N ILE A 195 6.53 9.36 -7.96
CA ILE A 195 5.18 8.87 -7.68
C ILE A 195 4.47 8.69 -9.02
N SER A 196 4.12 7.45 -9.34
CA SER A 196 3.33 7.06 -10.50
C SER A 196 1.88 6.82 -10.10
N CYS A 197 0.94 7.31 -10.87
CA CYS A 197 -0.49 7.15 -10.63
C CYS A 197 -1.26 7.39 -11.93
N ASP A 198 -2.42 6.73 -12.06
CA ASP A 198 -3.38 7.00 -13.11
C ASP A 198 -4.11 8.34 -12.87
N SER A 199 -5.02 8.73 -13.77
CA SER A 199 -5.70 10.03 -13.64
C SER A 199 -6.60 10.13 -12.39
N PRO A 200 -7.47 9.16 -12.06
CA PRO A 200 -8.24 9.16 -10.82
C PRO A 200 -7.37 9.26 -9.56
N ALA A 201 -6.31 8.46 -9.46
CA ALA A 201 -5.42 8.51 -8.30
C ALA A 201 -4.66 9.81 -8.21
N ARG A 202 -4.17 10.34 -9.34
CA ARG A 202 -3.52 11.65 -9.35
C ARG A 202 -4.46 12.77 -8.91
N SER A 203 -5.73 12.70 -9.31
CA SER A 203 -6.75 13.66 -8.91
C SER A 203 -7.01 13.62 -7.40
N LEU A 204 -7.05 12.41 -6.83
CA LEU A 204 -7.14 12.21 -5.38
C LEU A 204 -5.93 12.86 -4.68
N LEU A 205 -4.72 12.49 -5.10
CA LEU A 205 -3.48 12.97 -4.48
C LEU A 205 -3.34 14.49 -4.54
N LYS A 206 -3.78 15.10 -5.65
CA LYS A 206 -3.70 16.56 -5.84
C LYS A 206 -4.90 17.33 -5.29
N GLY A 207 -5.94 16.65 -4.82
CA GLY A 207 -7.20 17.30 -4.44
C GLY A 207 -7.87 18.04 -5.61
N THR A 208 -7.69 17.56 -6.83
CA THR A 208 -8.26 18.17 -8.04
C THR A 208 -9.54 17.48 -8.48
N VAL A 209 -10.30 18.15 -9.34
CA VAL A 209 -11.43 17.52 -10.04
C VAL A 209 -10.89 16.54 -11.06
N GLU A 210 -11.57 15.41 -11.23
CA GLU A 210 -11.20 14.38 -12.20
C GLU A 210 -11.22 14.92 -13.63
N HIS A 211 -10.60 14.19 -14.57
CA HIS A 211 -10.34 14.57 -15.96
C HIS A 211 -11.53 15.10 -16.78
N LEU A 212 -12.77 14.89 -16.33
CA LEU A 212 -13.99 15.42 -16.97
C LEU A 212 -14.50 16.74 -16.38
N GLY A 213 -13.84 17.26 -15.34
CA GLY A 213 -14.21 18.51 -14.70
C GLY A 213 -13.64 19.73 -15.42
N TYR A 214 -14.35 20.85 -15.33
CA TYR A 214 -13.88 22.14 -15.85
C TYR A 214 -12.55 22.59 -15.21
N HIS A 215 -12.30 22.25 -13.95
CA HIS A 215 -11.04 22.55 -13.25
C HIS A 215 -10.08 21.35 -13.21
N SER A 216 -10.08 20.51 -14.24
CA SER A 216 -9.26 19.29 -14.29
C SER A 216 -7.80 19.52 -14.74
N CYS A 217 -7.42 20.73 -15.15
CA CYS A 217 -6.03 21.03 -15.53
C CYS A 217 -5.07 20.71 -14.38
N GLU A 218 -4.21 19.71 -14.54
CA GLU A 218 -3.33 19.25 -13.48
C GLU A 218 -2.12 20.16 -13.22
N ARG A 219 -1.89 21.13 -14.11
CA ARG A 219 -0.72 22.02 -14.12
C ARG A 219 -1.07 23.46 -13.75
N CYS A 220 -2.33 23.84 -13.98
CA CYS A 220 -2.74 25.24 -14.07
C CYS A 220 -4.13 25.45 -13.46
N ASN A 221 -4.46 26.71 -13.15
CA ASN A 221 -5.78 27.09 -12.62
C ASN A 221 -6.79 27.47 -13.72
N GLU A 222 -6.52 27.15 -14.98
CA GLU A 222 -7.45 27.41 -16.08
C GLU A 222 -8.77 26.65 -15.88
N VAL A 223 -9.87 27.31 -16.23
CA VAL A 223 -11.19 26.69 -16.33
C VAL A 223 -11.38 26.27 -17.78
N GLY A 224 -11.49 24.97 -18.02
CA GLY A 224 -11.75 24.43 -19.34
C GLY A 224 -13.15 24.79 -19.83
N ILE A 225 -13.39 24.57 -21.12
CA ILE A 225 -14.70 24.75 -21.76
C ILE A 225 -15.19 23.41 -22.34
N SER A 226 -16.51 23.18 -22.29
CA SER A 226 -17.11 21.99 -22.87
C SER A 226 -17.34 22.17 -24.36
N ILE A 227 -16.62 21.41 -25.17
CA ILE A 227 -16.79 21.35 -26.63
C ILE A 227 -17.07 19.91 -27.00
N ARG A 228 -18.26 19.64 -27.57
CA ARG A 228 -18.67 18.29 -28.02
C ARG A 228 -18.45 17.21 -26.95
N ASN A 229 -18.92 17.45 -25.72
CA ASN A 229 -18.77 16.56 -24.57
C ASN A 229 -17.32 16.24 -24.16
N ARG A 230 -16.38 17.14 -24.47
CA ARG A 230 -14.99 17.08 -24.01
C ARG A 230 -14.63 18.39 -23.34
N ILE A 231 -13.88 18.32 -22.25
CA ILE A 231 -13.29 19.50 -21.63
C ILE A 231 -12.01 19.85 -22.40
N VAL A 232 -11.94 21.07 -22.90
CA VAL A 232 -10.79 21.60 -23.62
C VAL A 232 -10.24 22.81 -22.88
N PHE A 233 -8.92 22.86 -22.74
CA PHE A 233 -8.17 23.99 -22.21
C PHE A 233 -7.55 24.71 -23.41
N THR A 234 -8.02 25.92 -23.67
CA THR A 234 -7.69 26.68 -24.89
C THR A 234 -6.72 27.82 -24.62
N ASN A 235 -6.44 28.13 -23.35
CA ASN A 235 -5.54 29.20 -23.01
C ASN A 235 -4.09 28.75 -23.27
N THR A 236 -3.47 29.35 -24.28
CA THR A 236 -2.06 29.12 -24.63
C THR A 236 -1.13 30.20 -24.10
N GLN A 237 -1.63 31.13 -23.27
CA GLN A 237 -0.80 32.22 -22.74
C GLN A 237 0.19 31.71 -21.69
N LEU A 238 1.41 32.25 -21.70
CA LEU A 238 2.50 31.88 -20.77
C LEU A 238 2.25 32.32 -19.32
N ASN A 239 1.24 33.15 -19.06
CA ASN A 239 0.96 33.76 -17.74
C ASN A 239 -0.11 33.01 -16.92
N ILE A 240 -0.42 31.75 -17.27
CA ILE A 240 -1.41 30.99 -16.48
C ILE A 240 -0.78 30.61 -15.14
N LEU A 241 -1.45 30.99 -14.06
CA LEU A 241 -1.00 30.67 -12.71
C LEU A 241 -0.88 29.15 -12.55
N PRO A 242 0.30 28.64 -12.15
CA PRO A 242 0.48 27.23 -11.85
C PRO A 242 -0.40 26.86 -10.65
N ARG A 243 -0.84 25.62 -10.61
CA ARG A 243 -1.67 25.12 -9.51
C ARG A 243 -0.80 24.98 -8.26
N ILE A 244 -1.00 25.84 -7.26
CA ILE A 244 -0.10 25.99 -6.10
C ILE A 244 -0.38 24.96 -4.97
N ASN A 245 -1.55 24.30 -4.98
CA ASN A 245 -2.09 23.68 -3.76
C ASN A 245 -1.96 22.14 -3.61
N ALA A 246 -1.09 21.45 -4.34
CA ALA A 246 -1.09 19.97 -4.32
C ALA A 246 0.23 19.29 -3.97
N LEU A 247 1.33 20.03 -3.87
CA LEU A 247 2.68 19.42 -3.83
C LEU A 247 3.59 19.93 -2.72
N ALA A 248 3.16 20.87 -1.86
CA ALA A 248 4.02 21.36 -0.78
C ALA A 248 4.51 20.23 0.14
N SER A 249 3.68 19.20 0.38
CA SER A 249 4.02 18.04 1.21
C SER A 249 4.89 16.96 0.52
N PHE A 250 5.02 17.00 -0.81
CA PHE A 250 5.80 16.02 -1.58
C PHE A 250 7.06 16.61 -2.23
N GLN A 251 7.12 17.94 -2.40
CA GLN A 251 8.36 18.64 -2.74
C GLN A 251 9.39 18.51 -1.62
N SER A 252 8.96 18.44 -0.36
CA SER A 252 9.84 18.13 0.78
C SER A 252 10.35 16.69 0.80
N LEU A 253 9.75 15.77 0.04
CA LEU A 253 10.18 14.36 -0.06
C LEU A 253 11.18 14.10 -1.20
N ARG A 254 11.47 15.10 -2.02
CA ARG A 254 12.44 15.02 -3.13
C ARG A 254 13.82 15.58 -2.80
N ASN A 255 13.96 16.25 -1.65
CA ASN A 255 15.21 16.86 -1.21
C ASN A 255 15.87 15.98 -0.16
#